data_AF-A0A4R3GYG8-F1
#
_entry.id   AF-A0A4R3GYG8-F1
#
_cell.length_a   1.000
_cell.length_b   1.000
_cell.length_c   1.000
_cell.angle_alpha   90.00
_cell.angle_beta   90.00
_cell.angle_gamma   90.00
#
_symmetry.space_group_name_H-M   'P 1'
#
loop_
_entity.id
_entity.type
_entity.pdbx_description
1 polymer ?
#
loop_
_entity_poly.entity_id
_entity_poly.type
_entity_poly.pdbx_seq_one_letter_code
_entity_poly.pdbx_strand_id
1 'polypeptide(L)' 'MPFHVRDPEADAMVRQYAENNRVGITDAIKLAVRRASEADAKARAEKLAKIDAVLAEFDAAPRTGLKADRAFIDMINGD' A
#
# COMPACT_ATOMS: atom_id res chain seq x y z
N MET A 1 -6.52 22.02 -19.29
CA MET A 1 -7.92 22.25 -18.88
C MET A 1 -8.00 22.19 -17.36
N PRO A 2 -8.75 23.08 -16.69
CA PRO A 2 -8.98 22.98 -15.26
C PRO A 2 -9.70 21.66 -14.95
N PHE A 3 -9.26 20.97 -13.89
CA PHE A 3 -9.86 19.73 -13.41
C PHE A 3 -11.36 19.95 -13.14
N HIS A 4 -12.22 19.21 -13.83
CA HIS A 4 -13.68 19.39 -13.75
C HIS A 4 -14.33 18.09 -13.30
N VAL A 5 -14.89 18.12 -12.09
CA VAL A 5 -15.57 16.97 -11.49
C VAL A 5 -17.06 17.10 -11.84
N ARG A 6 -17.56 16.20 -12.68
CA ARG A 6 -18.99 16.13 -13.05
C ARG A 6 -19.76 15.22 -12.10
N ASP A 7 -19.57 15.47 -10.80
CA ASP A 7 -20.28 14.77 -9.74
C ASP A 7 -20.62 15.79 -8.64
N PRO A 8 -21.92 16.06 -8.40
CA PRO A 8 -22.34 17.04 -7.40
C PRO A 8 -21.95 16.63 -5.97
N GLU A 9 -21.82 15.33 -5.70
CA GLU A 9 -21.39 14.84 -4.39
C GLU A 9 -19.92 15.18 -4.13
N ALA A 10 -19.03 14.86 -5.07
CA ALA A 10 -17.62 15.19 -4.96
C ALA A 10 -17.35 16.71 -4.89
N ASP A 11 -18.10 17.56 -5.62
CA ASP A 11 -17.97 19.02 -5.50
C ASP A 11 -18.36 19.49 -4.09
N ALA A 12 -19.47 18.98 -3.53
CA ALA A 12 -19.91 19.29 -2.18
C ALA A 12 -18.88 18.86 -1.12
N MET A 13 -18.32 17.65 -1.25
CA MET A 13 -17.28 17.14 -0.36
C MET A 13 -16.02 18.02 -0.37
N VAL A 14 -15.55 18.41 -1.56
CA VAL A 14 -14.35 19.25 -1.69
C VAL A 14 -14.60 20.64 -1.11
N ARG A 15 -15.78 21.22 -1.34
CA ARG A 15 -16.17 22.51 -0.75
C ARG A 15 -16.23 22.44 0.77
N GLN A 16 -16.89 21.44 1.32
CA GLN A 16 -16.98 21.26 2.77
C GLN A 16 -15.59 21.06 3.38
N TYR A 17 -14.71 20.30 2.73
CA TYR A 17 -13.34 20.13 3.17
C TYR A 17 -12.54 21.43 3.13
N ALA A 18 -12.72 22.23 2.07
CA ALA A 18 -12.09 23.54 1.93
C ALA A 18 -12.53 24.52 3.03
N GLU A 19 -13.83 24.56 3.35
CA GLU A 19 -14.40 25.36 4.44
C GLU A 19 -13.85 24.94 5.80
N ASN A 20 -13.86 23.64 6.09
CA ASN A 20 -13.37 23.09 7.37
C ASN A 20 -11.89 23.38 7.60
N ASN A 21 -11.08 23.38 6.53
CA ASN A 21 -9.64 23.63 6.60
C ASN A 21 -9.28 25.11 6.33
N ARG A 22 -10.28 25.96 6.02
CA ARG A 22 -10.11 27.38 5.65
C ARG A 22 -9.08 27.61 4.53
N VAL A 23 -9.11 26.75 3.51
CA VAL A 23 -8.22 26.82 2.35
C VAL A 23 -9.02 26.97 1.06
N GLY A 24 -8.37 27.39 -0.02
CA GLY A 24 -9.00 27.36 -1.34
C GLY A 24 -9.27 25.94 -1.83
N ILE A 25 -10.25 25.76 -2.73
CA ILE A 25 -10.65 24.46 -3.30
C ILE A 25 -9.44 23.70 -3.88
N THR A 26 -8.55 24.38 -4.59
CA THR A 26 -7.35 23.76 -5.16
C THR A 26 -6.39 23.24 -4.08
N ASP A 27 -6.22 23.97 -2.99
CA ASP A 27 -5.32 23.55 -1.90
C ASP A 27 -5.96 22.48 -1.02
N ALA A 28 -7.29 22.50 -0.85
CA ALA A 28 -8.07 21.41 -0.29
C ALA A 28 -7.83 20.10 -1.05
N ILE A 29 -7.91 20.12 -2.38
CA ILE A 29 -7.64 18.94 -3.22
C ILE A 29 -6.20 18.45 -3.02
N LYS A 30 -5.20 19.34 -3.08
CA LYS A 30 -3.80 18.96 -2.86
C LYS A 30 -3.59 18.31 -1.49
N LEU A 31 -4.20 18.87 -0.45
CA LEU A 31 -4.07 18.38 0.91
C LEU A 31 -4.73 17.01 1.08
N ALA A 32 -5.93 16.83 0.54
CA ALA A 32 -6.65 15.57 0.58
C ALA A 32 -5.88 14.46 -0.15
N VAL A 33 -5.42 14.73 -1.38
CA VAL A 33 -4.66 13.76 -2.18
C VAL A 33 -3.34 13.39 -1.51
N ARG A 34 -2.63 14.39 -0.94
CA ARG A 34 -1.39 14.14 -0.21
C ARG A 34 -1.62 13.23 1.00
N ARG A 35 -2.61 13.55 1.83
CA ARG A 35 -2.92 12.74 3.02
C ARG A 35 -3.31 11.30 2.66
N ALA A 36 -4.10 11.12 1.60
CA ALA A 36 -4.45 9.79 1.12
C ALA A 36 -3.21 9.01 0.65
N SER A 37 -2.34 9.65 -0.14
CA SER A 37 -1.10 9.03 -0.62
C SER A 37 -0.14 8.66 0.51
N GLU A 38 -0.01 9.53 1.52
CA GLU A 38 0.81 9.29 2.71
C GLU A 38 0.25 8.12 3.55
N ALA A 39 -1.08 8.05 3.71
CA ALA A 39 -1.73 6.95 4.40
C ALA A 39 -1.51 5.61 3.69
N ASP A 40 -1.65 5.57 2.36
CA ASP A 40 -1.41 4.38 1.56
C ASP A 40 0.06 3.94 1.61
N ALA A 41 0.98 4.91 1.51
CA ALA A 41 2.42 4.65 1.62
C ALA A 41 2.77 4.07 3.00
N LYS A 42 2.21 4.62 4.07
CA LYS A 42 2.40 4.10 5.44
C LYS A 42 1.86 2.69 5.59
N ALA A 43 0.62 2.44 5.12
CA ALA A 43 0.02 1.11 5.18
C ALA A 43 0.83 0.07 4.38
N ARG A 44 1.40 0.47 3.24
CA ARG A 44 2.31 -0.38 2.46
C ARG A 44 3.62 -0.65 3.19
N ALA A 45 4.23 0.38 3.78
CA ALA A 45 5.47 0.24 4.55
C ALA A 45 5.29 -0.69 5.76
N GLU A 46 4.17 -0.60 6.48
CA GLU A 46 3.84 -1.50 7.59
C GLU A 46 3.69 -2.96 7.13
N LYS A 47 3.06 -3.20 5.97
CA LYS A 47 2.97 -4.55 5.39
C LYS A 47 4.34 -5.09 4.99
N LEU A 48 5.18 -4.26 4.37
CA LEU A 48 6.54 -4.65 3.99
C LEU A 48 7.39 -4.96 5.23
N ALA A 49 7.33 -4.14 6.27
CA ALA A 49 8.06 -4.39 7.51
C ALA A 49 7.70 -5.75 8.16
N LYS A 50 6.43 -6.16 8.07
CA LYS A 50 6.00 -7.49 8.53
C LYS A 50 6.58 -8.62 7.69
N ILE A 51 6.65 -8.44 6.37
CA ILE A 51 7.26 -9.41 5.46
C ILE A 51 8.77 -9.51 5.74
N ASP A 52 9.44 -8.37 5.88
CA ASP A 52 10.87 -8.30 6.16
C ASP A 52 11.22 -9.00 7.48
N ALA A 53 10.37 -8.88 8.51
CA ALA A 53 10.55 -9.60 9.76
C ALA A 53 10.50 -11.12 9.57
N VAL A 54 9.53 -11.63 8.79
CA VAL A 54 9.42 -13.06 8.49
C VAL A 54 10.61 -13.55 7.65
N LEU A 55 11.04 -12.77 6.66
CA LEU A 55 12.21 -13.10 5.85
C LEU A 55 13.49 -13.11 6.69
N ALA A 56 13.64 -12.17 7.62
CA ALA A 56 14.78 -12.13 8.52
C ALA A 56 14.84 -13.37 9.44
N GLU A 57 13.69 -13.85 9.94
CA GLU A 57 13.63 -15.11 10.70
C GLU A 57 14.06 -16.31 9.84
N PHE A 58 13.61 -16.36 8.59
CA PHE A 58 13.99 -17.42 7.65
C PHE A 58 15.49 -17.37 7.28
N ASP A 59 16.02 -16.19 6.98
CA ASP A 59 17.42 -15.98 6.61
C ASP A 59 18.38 -16.23 7.78
N ALA A 60 17.93 -16.03 9.02
CA ALA A 60 18.69 -16.36 10.22
C ALA A 60 18.87 -17.87 10.43
N ALA A 61 18.01 -18.70 9.81
CA ALA A 61 18.12 -20.14 9.92
C ALA A 61 19.36 -20.65 9.13
N PRO A 62 20.22 -21.49 9.74
CA PRO A 62 21.39 -22.03 9.04
C PRO A 62 20.94 -22.90 7.87
N ARG A 63 21.57 -22.69 6.71
CA ARG A 63 21.33 -23.54 5.53
C ARG A 63 21.74 -24.97 5.84
N THR A 64 20.78 -25.88 5.76
CA THR A 64 20.97 -27.30 6.11
C THR A 64 21.94 -28.02 5.18
N GLY A 65 22.20 -27.48 3.98
CA GLY A 65 23.10 -28.08 2.97
C GLY A 65 22.60 -29.41 2.38
N LEU A 66 21.43 -29.87 2.83
CA LEU A 66 20.77 -31.06 2.32
C LEU A 66 20.22 -30.75 0.92
N LYS A 67 20.43 -31.68 -0.02
CA LYS A 67 19.73 -31.60 -1.31
C LYS A 67 18.24 -31.68 -1.05
N ALA A 68 17.48 -30.79 -1.68
CA ALA A 68 16.03 -30.88 -1.69
C ALA A 68 15.62 -32.30 -2.09
N ASP A 69 14.73 -32.90 -1.30
CA ASP A 69 14.30 -34.27 -1.52
C ASP A 69 13.60 -34.33 -2.88
N ARG A 70 14.28 -34.94 -3.84
CA ARG A 70 13.78 -35.08 -5.20
C ARG A 70 12.49 -35.88 -5.24
N ALA A 71 12.33 -36.89 -4.38
CA ALA A 71 11.09 -37.67 -4.30
C ALA A 71 9.91 -36.82 -3.78
N PHE A 72 10.18 -35.89 -2.86
CA PHE A 72 9.18 -34.93 -2.40
C PHE A 72 8.80 -33.91 -3.49
N ILE A 73 9.79 -33.41 -4.23
CA ILE A 73 9.57 -32.47 -5.35
C ILE A 73 8.78 -33.16 -6.48
N ASP A 74 9.16 -34.39 -6.85
CA ASP A 74 8.53 -35.17 -7.91
C ASP A 74 7.07 -35.51 -7.52
N MET A 75 6.81 -35.89 -6.25
CA MET A 75 5.46 -36.11 -5.70
C MET A 75 4.55 -34.88 -5.76
N ILE A 76 5.07 -33.68 -5.46
CA ILE A 76 4.28 -32.42 -5.52
C ILE A 76 4.02 -32.01 -6.98
N ASN A 77 4.98 -32.24 -7.87
CA ASN A 77 4.89 -31.85 -9.27
C ASN A 77 4.12 -32.86 -10.13
N GLY A 78 3.79 -34.04 -9.59
CA GLY A 78 2.90 -35.00 -10.23
C GLY A 78 3.57 -35.91 -11.25
N ASP A 79 4.88 -36.19 -11.10
CA ASP A 79 5.59 -37.26 -11.82
C ASP A 79 5.77 -38.51 -10.94
#